data_AF-A0A971SVR8-F1
#
_entry.id   AF-A0A971SVR8-F1
#
_cell.length_a   1.000
_cell.length_b   1.000
_cell.length_c   1.000
_cell.angle_alpha   90.00
_cell.angle_beta   90.00
_cell.angle_gamma   90.00
#
_symmetry.space_group_name_H-M   'P 1'
#
loop_
_entity.id
_entity.type
_entity.pdbx_description
1 polymer ?
#
loop_
_entity_poly.entity_id
_entity_poly.type
_entity_poly.pdbx_seq_one_letter_code
_entity_poly.pdbx_strand_id
1 'polypeptide(L)'
;MKKVILAVSVILSLLAAACQPLMTPPAQVELTIEAPAESPTAPEETEAATEVQVTPEPKLTGDVSLTSEHVSVDYAKNFSIEYGEGYKLLTVLQPWAGAEQAFRYVLIPRGASVPDEAGNAMPIETPVESFVAMSTTYYPFLEWIDKLNTVTAIDDPAYVFNADIQSRAASGEIAVVGSGATADIETLVALNPDVVMTNAYGSVYDSHPKMIEANLPVVINADYLEESPLGRAEWGKFIAAFYDQEDVAAVEFEKVVSAYNQTKQLAESMDERVTVIVNTDYQGTWYVPGAQSYPAHLMKDAGANYVFADQEGSTLPLSFEVVFDKGKDADYWINVGFPADKASLLGLDSRYAEFKAFKTDHVYNNNARSNANGGSDYFESGVARPDVVLKDLVKVFYPDLLPDYELYYYQLLK
;
A
#
# COMPACT_ATOMS: atom_id res chain seq x y z
N MET A 1 22.42 -63.61 -38.24
CA MET A 1 20.96 -63.42 -38.07
C MET A 1 20.47 -62.44 -39.14
N LYS A 2 19.48 -62.87 -39.95
CA LYS A 2 18.50 -62.13 -40.80
C LYS A 2 19.00 -60.90 -41.60
N LYS A 3 19.15 -61.00 -42.93
CA LYS A 3 18.15 -60.77 -44.02
C LYS A 3 17.73 -59.28 -44.16
N VAL A 4 17.55 -58.60 -45.29
CA VAL A 4 17.78 -58.74 -46.77
C VAL A 4 16.80 -57.71 -47.41
N ILE A 5 17.24 -56.92 -48.41
CA ILE A 5 16.45 -56.21 -49.50
C ILE A 5 15.55 -55.04 -49.07
N LEU A 6 15.18 -54.02 -49.86
CA LEU A 6 15.73 -53.19 -50.97
C LEU A 6 14.54 -52.24 -51.35
N ALA A 7 14.84 -50.98 -51.64
CA ALA A 7 14.15 -50.05 -52.55
C ALA A 7 12.69 -49.56 -52.31
N VAL A 8 12.59 -48.25 -52.00
CA VAL A 8 11.91 -47.15 -52.74
C VAL A 8 10.45 -47.33 -53.22
N SER A 9 9.50 -46.59 -52.61
CA SER A 9 8.63 -45.56 -53.24
C SER A 9 7.36 -45.26 -52.43
N VAL A 10 6.84 -44.02 -52.60
CA VAL A 10 5.45 -43.54 -52.44
C VAL A 10 5.11 -42.71 -51.19
N ILE A 11 5.22 -41.41 -51.41
CA ILE A 11 4.38 -40.25 -51.05
C ILE A 11 3.02 -40.52 -50.37
N LEU A 12 2.72 -39.66 -49.39
CA LEU A 12 1.42 -39.03 -49.03
C LEU A 12 0.85 -39.36 -47.63
N SER A 13 0.56 -38.27 -46.91
CA SER A 13 -0.53 -38.07 -45.92
C SER A 13 -0.18 -38.06 -44.43
N LEU A 14 -0.51 -36.91 -43.81
CA LEU A 14 -0.83 -36.64 -42.39
C LEU A 14 0.23 -35.91 -41.54
N LEU A 15 0.43 -34.63 -41.86
CA LEU A 15 0.55 -33.60 -40.82
C LEU A 15 -0.75 -32.77 -40.83
N ALA A 16 -1.46 -32.75 -39.71
CA ALA A 16 -2.53 -31.83 -39.41
C ALA A 16 -2.45 -31.41 -37.93
N ALA A 17 -2.60 -30.10 -37.72
CA ALA A 17 -2.75 -29.35 -36.45
C ALA A 17 -1.49 -29.29 -35.55
N ALA A 18 -0.98 -28.15 -35.10
CA ALA A 18 -1.49 -26.78 -35.08
C ALA A 18 -0.32 -25.78 -35.07
N CYS A 19 -0.22 -24.94 -36.10
CA CYS A 19 0.36 -23.61 -35.96
C CYS A 19 -0.80 -22.66 -35.60
N GLN A 20 -0.80 -22.10 -34.40
CA GLN A 20 -1.64 -20.95 -34.09
C GLN A 20 -0.81 -19.67 -34.25
N PRO A 21 -1.30 -18.68 -35.01
CA PRO A 21 -0.67 -17.38 -35.15
C PRO A 21 -0.87 -16.52 -33.89
N LEU A 22 0.15 -15.71 -33.61
CA LEU A 22 0.15 -14.60 -32.67
C LEU A 22 -1.13 -13.77 -32.78
N MET A 23 -1.83 -13.58 -31.65
CA MET A 23 -2.98 -12.70 -31.56
C MET A 23 -2.58 -11.28 -31.97
N THR A 24 -3.29 -10.74 -32.95
CA THR A 24 -3.28 -9.34 -33.34
C THR A 24 -3.87 -8.47 -32.22
N PRO A 25 -3.35 -7.24 -31.99
CA PRO A 25 -3.96 -6.32 -31.05
C PRO A 25 -5.37 -5.91 -31.52
N PRO A 26 -6.33 -5.68 -30.60
CA PRO A 26 -7.67 -5.25 -30.98
C PRO A 26 -7.65 -3.87 -31.65
N ALA A 27 -8.52 -3.73 -32.64
CA ALA A 27 -8.71 -2.52 -33.44
C ALA A 27 -9.16 -1.32 -32.58
N GLN A 28 -8.64 -0.14 -32.93
CA GLN A 28 -9.07 1.14 -32.36
C GLN A 28 -10.55 1.36 -32.69
N VAL A 29 -11.37 1.52 -31.64
CA VAL A 29 -12.76 1.98 -31.77
C VAL A 29 -12.73 3.50 -31.88
N GLU A 30 -13.05 3.99 -33.06
CA GLU A 30 -13.26 5.41 -33.36
C GLU A 30 -14.61 5.83 -32.75
N LEU A 31 -14.57 6.63 -31.68
CA LEU A 31 -15.77 7.17 -31.03
C LEU A 31 -16.27 8.38 -31.82
N THR A 32 -17.27 8.18 -32.68
CA THR A 32 -18.08 9.26 -33.25
C THR A 32 -18.92 9.91 -32.16
N ILE A 33 -18.70 11.22 -31.97
CA ILE A 33 -19.45 12.08 -31.06
C ILE A 33 -20.73 12.54 -31.76
N GLU A 34 -21.89 12.06 -31.31
CA GLU A 34 -23.20 12.68 -31.62
C GLU A 34 -23.59 13.66 -30.49
N ALA A 35 -24.03 14.84 -30.89
CA ALA A 35 -24.45 15.93 -30.00
C ALA A 35 -25.81 15.66 -29.34
N PRO A 36 -26.04 16.08 -28.08
CA PRO A 36 -27.33 15.91 -27.43
C PRO A 36 -28.36 16.93 -27.94
N ALA A 37 -29.57 16.43 -28.18
CA ALA A 37 -30.76 17.20 -28.55
C ALA A 37 -31.44 17.85 -27.33
N GLU A 38 -32.20 18.91 -27.62
CA GLU A 38 -32.81 19.90 -26.73
C GLU A 38 -33.79 19.38 -25.67
N SER A 39 -33.82 20.11 -24.54
CA SER A 39 -34.81 20.05 -23.46
C SER A 39 -36.23 20.45 -23.88
N PRO A 40 -37.24 19.98 -23.14
CA PRO A 40 -38.43 20.79 -22.90
C PRO A 40 -38.77 20.96 -21.40
N THR A 41 -38.82 22.24 -21.03
CA THR A 41 -39.68 22.97 -20.07
C THR A 41 -40.66 22.23 -19.13
N ALA A 42 -40.65 22.72 -17.88
CA ALA A 42 -41.61 22.52 -16.80
C ALA A 42 -43.02 23.10 -17.09
N PRO A 43 -43.99 22.78 -16.21
CA PRO A 43 -44.96 23.77 -15.76
C PRO A 43 -45.13 23.88 -14.23
N GLU A 44 -45.59 25.07 -13.84
CA GLU A 44 -45.82 25.62 -12.49
C GLU A 44 -47.02 25.05 -11.71
N GLU A 45 -46.87 25.15 -10.38
CA GLU A 45 -47.80 25.52 -9.28
C GLU A 45 -49.26 25.05 -9.25
N THR A 46 -49.68 24.51 -8.08
CA THR A 46 -50.70 25.18 -7.24
C THR A 46 -50.74 24.67 -5.80
N GLU A 47 -51.13 25.59 -4.90
CA GLU A 47 -51.25 25.57 -3.44
C GLU A 47 -52.14 24.48 -2.83
N ALA A 48 -51.87 24.11 -1.57
CA ALA A 48 -52.80 24.36 -0.45
C ALA A 48 -52.18 23.94 0.91
N ALA A 49 -52.24 24.87 1.85
CA ALA A 49 -51.83 24.71 3.25
C ALA A 49 -52.72 23.73 4.03
N THR A 50 -52.13 23.02 4.98
CA THR A 50 -52.87 22.57 6.17
C THR A 50 -51.94 22.60 7.38
N GLU A 51 -52.26 23.52 8.28
CA GLU A 51 -51.59 23.77 9.54
C GLU A 51 -51.90 22.62 10.51
N VAL A 52 -50.88 21.82 10.88
CA VAL A 52 -50.98 20.83 11.95
C VAL A 52 -50.08 21.30 13.09
N GLN A 53 -50.72 21.70 14.19
CA GLN A 53 -50.03 21.99 15.45
C GLN A 53 -49.43 20.70 16.01
N VAL A 54 -48.10 20.64 16.04
CA VAL A 54 -47.34 19.61 16.78
C VAL A 54 -46.60 20.29 17.91
N THR A 55 -46.99 19.94 19.13
CA THR A 55 -46.32 20.26 20.40
C THR A 55 -44.84 19.84 20.35
N PRO A 56 -43.88 20.66 20.80
CA PRO A 56 -42.48 20.27 20.80
C PRO A 56 -42.20 19.27 21.92
N GLU A 57 -41.74 18.08 21.53
CA GLU A 57 -41.04 17.12 22.40
C GLU A 57 -39.67 17.69 22.83
N PRO A 58 -39.16 17.31 24.01
CA PRO A 58 -37.97 17.93 24.58
C PRO A 58 -36.72 17.57 23.78
N LYS A 59 -35.96 18.59 23.38
CA LYS A 59 -34.59 18.43 22.87
C LYS A 59 -33.74 17.75 23.95
N LEU A 60 -33.32 16.51 23.68
CA LEU A 60 -32.19 15.89 24.35
C LEU A 60 -30.92 16.51 23.75
N THR A 61 -30.45 17.61 24.33
CA THR A 61 -29.06 18.05 24.18
C THR A 61 -28.20 17.18 25.10
N GLY A 62 -27.81 16.01 24.60
CA GLY A 62 -26.78 15.18 25.21
C GLY A 62 -25.44 15.60 24.63
N ASP A 63 -24.63 16.26 25.45
CA ASP A 63 -23.22 16.57 25.17
C ASP A 63 -22.46 15.24 25.11
N VAL A 64 -22.22 14.71 23.90
CA VAL A 64 -21.38 13.53 23.69
C VAL A 64 -19.95 14.03 23.65
N SER A 65 -19.34 14.15 24.83
CA SER A 65 -17.93 14.52 24.96
C SER A 65 -17.05 13.39 24.42
N LEU A 66 -16.23 13.70 23.41
CA LEU A 66 -15.10 12.87 22.98
C LEU A 66 -14.12 12.78 24.16
N THR A 67 -13.98 11.61 24.78
CA THR A 67 -13.08 11.39 25.92
C THR A 67 -11.78 10.69 25.53
N SER A 68 -11.27 10.85 24.30
CA SER A 68 -9.96 10.29 23.95
C SER A 68 -8.83 11.19 24.46
N GLU A 69 -7.82 10.59 25.09
CA GLU A 69 -6.59 11.30 25.42
C GLU A 69 -5.93 11.79 24.13
N HIS A 70 -5.54 13.06 24.08
CA HIS A 70 -4.91 13.63 22.90
C HIS A 70 -3.55 12.96 22.66
N VAL A 71 -3.35 12.41 21.47
CA VAL A 71 -2.04 11.84 21.07
C VAL A 71 -1.24 12.84 20.26
N SER A 72 0.08 12.82 20.43
CA SER A 72 1.01 13.53 19.56
C SER A 72 1.32 12.74 18.28
N VAL A 73 1.68 13.46 17.23
CA VAL A 73 2.27 12.94 16.00
C VAL A 73 3.72 13.40 15.98
N ASP A 74 4.66 12.48 16.19
CA ASP A 74 6.05 12.80 16.51
C ASP A 74 7.04 12.47 15.38
N TYR A 75 6.65 11.55 14.48
CA TYR A 75 7.50 11.00 13.41
C TYR A 75 6.94 11.26 12.01
N ALA A 76 5.63 11.13 11.82
CA ALA A 76 4.98 11.40 10.55
C ALA A 76 5.04 12.88 10.22
N LYS A 77 5.28 13.19 8.95
CA LYS A 77 5.36 14.57 8.46
C LYS A 77 4.19 14.95 7.58
N ASN A 78 3.42 13.98 7.11
CA ASN A 78 2.42 14.18 6.06
C ASN A 78 0.96 14.13 6.55
N PHE A 79 0.75 14.00 7.87
CA PHE A 79 -0.55 14.24 8.47
C PHE A 79 -0.46 14.98 9.81
N SER A 80 -1.58 15.57 10.23
CA SER A 80 -1.79 16.09 11.59
C SER A 80 -3.14 15.66 12.15
N ILE A 81 -3.24 15.66 13.48
CA ILE A 81 -4.48 15.50 14.24
C ILE A 81 -4.60 16.71 15.17
N GLU A 82 -5.67 17.48 15.01
CA GLU A 82 -6.02 18.60 15.88
C GLU A 82 -7.31 18.28 16.64
N TYR A 83 -7.36 18.62 17.93
CA TYR A 83 -8.50 18.34 18.80
C TYR A 83 -9.26 19.64 19.09
N GLY A 84 -10.55 19.67 18.72
CA GLY A 84 -11.48 20.75 19.03
C GLY A 84 -12.50 20.34 20.08
N GLU A 85 -13.42 21.25 20.43
CA GLU A 85 -14.54 20.91 21.32
C GLU A 85 -15.53 19.98 20.60
N GLY A 86 -15.49 18.69 20.94
CA GLY A 86 -16.42 17.70 20.40
C GLY A 86 -16.12 17.24 18.98
N TYR A 87 -14.94 17.54 18.43
CA TYR A 87 -14.49 17.02 17.14
C TYR A 87 -12.96 16.85 17.07
N LYS A 88 -12.50 16.09 16.07
CA LYS A 88 -11.10 16.03 15.66
C LYS A 88 -10.97 16.49 14.23
N LEU A 89 -9.90 17.21 13.90
CA LEU A 89 -9.57 17.62 12.55
C LEU A 89 -8.30 16.91 12.11
N LEU A 90 -8.44 16.00 11.16
CA LEU A 90 -7.33 15.32 10.51
C LEU A 90 -6.97 16.09 9.24
N THR A 91 -5.68 16.32 9.02
CA THR A 91 -5.19 16.94 7.78
C THR A 91 -4.13 16.05 7.16
N VAL A 92 -4.31 15.68 5.89
CA VAL A 92 -3.29 15.06 5.05
C VAL A 92 -2.66 16.16 4.21
N LEU A 93 -1.40 16.50 4.48
CA LEU A 93 -0.76 17.70 3.97
C LEU A 93 -0.45 17.59 2.47
N GLN A 94 0.09 16.44 2.04
CA GLN A 94 0.30 16.07 0.64
C GLN A 94 -0.39 14.72 0.37
N PRO A 95 -1.63 14.72 -0.16
CA PRO A 95 -2.37 13.49 -0.46
C PRO A 95 -1.72 12.61 -1.54
N TRP A 96 -0.86 13.19 -2.38
CA TRP A 96 0.02 12.50 -3.32
C TRP A 96 1.25 13.36 -3.62
N ALA A 97 2.27 12.77 -4.24
CA ALA A 97 3.49 13.49 -4.59
C ALA A 97 3.21 14.69 -5.50
N GLY A 98 3.62 15.88 -5.05
CA GLY A 98 3.41 17.14 -5.78
C GLY A 98 2.02 17.75 -5.61
N ALA A 99 1.16 17.21 -4.74
CA ALA A 99 -0.11 17.84 -4.39
C ALA A 99 0.13 19.20 -3.71
N GLU A 100 -0.56 20.24 -4.21
CA GLU A 100 -0.50 21.60 -3.65
C GLU A 100 -1.57 21.86 -2.59
N GLN A 101 -2.58 20.98 -2.51
CA GLN A 101 -3.73 21.13 -1.62
C GLN A 101 -3.81 19.95 -0.65
N ALA A 102 -3.96 20.28 0.63
CA ALA A 102 -4.21 19.30 1.68
C ALA A 102 -5.66 18.80 1.64
N PHE A 103 -5.85 17.56 2.09
CA PHE A 103 -7.18 17.02 2.37
C PHE A 103 -7.45 17.11 3.88
N ARG A 104 -8.67 17.51 4.25
CA ARG A 104 -9.07 17.70 5.64
C ARG A 104 -10.32 16.88 5.93
N TYR A 105 -10.33 16.23 7.08
CA TYR A 105 -11.41 15.39 7.57
C TYR A 105 -11.80 15.86 8.97
N VAL A 106 -13.09 16.12 9.18
CA VAL A 106 -13.62 16.43 10.51
C VAL A 106 -14.32 15.21 11.06
N LEU A 107 -13.74 14.64 12.12
CA LEU A 107 -14.29 13.50 12.82
C LEU A 107 -15.20 13.99 13.93
N ILE A 108 -16.46 13.55 13.90
CA ILE A 108 -17.51 13.98 14.85
C ILE A 108 -18.19 12.75 15.45
N PRO A 109 -18.71 12.84 16.69
CA PRO A 109 -19.58 11.78 17.22
C PRO A 109 -20.78 11.55 16.31
N ARG A 110 -21.21 10.29 16.16
CA ARG A 110 -22.42 9.95 15.39
C ARG A 110 -23.63 10.81 15.79
N GLY A 111 -24.30 11.39 14.79
CA GLY A 111 -25.46 12.27 14.98
C GLY A 111 -25.14 13.69 15.44
N ALA A 112 -23.87 14.05 15.63
CA ALA A 112 -23.47 15.44 15.89
C ALA A 112 -23.53 16.29 14.62
N SER A 113 -23.66 17.61 14.79
CA SER A 113 -23.53 18.56 13.69
C SER A 113 -22.06 18.86 13.40
N VAL A 114 -21.72 19.05 12.13
CA VAL A 114 -20.40 19.53 11.72
C VAL A 114 -20.15 20.94 12.28
N PRO A 115 -19.07 21.17 13.05
CA PRO A 115 -18.72 22.50 13.56
C PRO A 115 -18.36 23.48 12.44
N ASP A 116 -18.72 24.76 12.59
CA ASP A 116 -18.41 25.80 11.60
C ASP A 116 -16.88 25.96 11.41
N GLU A 117 -16.10 25.73 12.48
CA GLU A 117 -14.64 25.79 12.51
C GLU A 117 -13.96 24.76 11.60
N ALA A 118 -14.66 23.67 11.26
CA ALA A 118 -14.15 22.65 10.36
C ALA A 118 -14.11 23.10 8.89
N GLY A 119 -14.83 24.16 8.53
CA GLY A 119 -14.87 24.71 7.18
C GLY A 119 -15.31 23.67 6.14
N ASN A 120 -14.49 23.47 5.10
CA ASN A 120 -14.76 22.51 4.02
C ASN A 120 -14.18 21.11 4.28
N ALA A 121 -13.80 20.79 5.51
CA ALA A 121 -13.32 19.45 5.83
C ALA A 121 -14.45 18.43 5.60
N MET A 122 -14.11 17.26 5.04
CA MET A 122 -15.08 16.20 4.83
C MET A 122 -15.53 15.62 6.18
N PRO A 123 -16.82 15.62 6.50
CA PRO A 123 -17.31 15.08 7.75
C PRO A 123 -17.29 13.55 7.73
N ILE A 124 -16.82 12.95 8.82
CA ILE A 124 -16.85 11.52 9.05
C ILE A 124 -17.38 11.30 10.46
N GLU A 125 -18.43 10.49 10.59
CA GLU A 125 -18.94 10.13 11.91
C GLU A 125 -18.06 9.05 12.55
N THR A 126 -17.84 9.19 13.85
CA THR A 126 -16.98 8.33 14.65
C THR A 126 -17.72 7.82 15.90
N PRO A 127 -17.40 6.61 16.38
CA PRO A 127 -16.50 5.64 15.75
C PRO A 127 -17.13 5.01 14.48
N VAL A 128 -16.32 4.78 13.45
CA VAL A 128 -16.77 4.10 12.23
C VAL A 128 -17.07 2.62 12.53
N GLU A 129 -18.09 2.08 11.86
CA GLU A 129 -18.53 0.67 12.01
C GLU A 129 -18.30 -0.14 10.73
N SER A 130 -18.08 0.54 9.60
CA SER A 130 -17.83 -0.06 8.29
C SER A 130 -16.69 0.64 7.55
N PHE A 131 -15.68 -0.14 7.15
CA PHE A 131 -14.44 0.36 6.56
C PHE A 131 -14.18 -0.31 5.22
N VAL A 132 -14.06 0.47 4.15
CA VAL A 132 -13.55 -0.03 2.88
C VAL A 132 -12.05 0.23 2.81
N ALA A 133 -11.27 -0.85 2.65
CA ALA A 133 -9.82 -0.81 2.60
C ALA A 133 -9.32 -1.00 1.17
N MET A 134 -9.02 0.10 0.48
CA MET A 134 -8.50 0.05 -0.90
C MET A 134 -6.99 -0.28 -0.98
N SER A 135 -6.33 -0.50 0.16
CA SER A 135 -4.94 -0.96 0.23
C SER A 135 -4.78 -1.97 1.36
N THR A 136 -3.96 -2.98 1.14
CA THR A 136 -3.63 -3.99 2.16
C THR A 136 -2.82 -3.41 3.31
N THR A 137 -2.13 -2.28 3.09
CA THR A 137 -1.33 -1.57 4.09
C THR A 137 -2.14 -1.06 5.29
N TYR A 138 -3.48 -1.04 5.21
CA TYR A 138 -4.34 -0.57 6.30
C TYR A 138 -4.67 -1.66 7.33
N TYR A 139 -4.65 -2.93 6.92
CA TYR A 139 -5.00 -4.07 7.78
C TYR A 139 -4.21 -4.15 9.08
N PRO A 140 -2.86 -4.06 9.09
CA PRO A 140 -2.12 -4.21 10.34
C PRO A 140 -2.43 -3.10 11.36
N PHE A 141 -2.83 -1.91 10.91
CA PHE A 141 -3.23 -0.82 11.79
C PHE A 141 -4.64 -1.03 12.35
N LEU A 142 -5.55 -1.64 11.60
CA LEU A 142 -6.84 -2.10 12.11
C LEU A 142 -6.66 -3.25 13.12
N GLU A 143 -5.67 -4.11 12.93
CA GLU A 143 -5.32 -5.16 13.90
C GLU A 143 -4.79 -4.58 15.22
N TRP A 144 -4.01 -3.49 15.20
CA TRP A 144 -3.54 -2.83 16.43
C TRP A 144 -4.66 -2.44 17.39
N ILE A 145 -5.82 -2.09 16.84
CA ILE A 145 -6.97 -1.58 17.60
C ILE A 145 -8.15 -2.56 17.65
N ASP A 146 -7.95 -3.80 17.19
CA ASP A 146 -8.96 -4.87 17.12
C ASP A 146 -10.21 -4.48 16.31
N LYS A 147 -9.99 -3.87 15.13
CA LYS A 147 -11.04 -3.41 14.20
C LYS A 147 -10.99 -4.01 12.81
N LEU A 148 -10.16 -5.03 12.58
CA LEU A 148 -10.10 -5.71 11.28
C LEU A 148 -11.45 -6.29 10.83
N ASN A 149 -12.29 -6.68 11.79
CA ASN A 149 -13.65 -7.17 11.54
C ASN A 149 -14.60 -6.12 10.94
N THR A 150 -14.29 -4.82 11.03
CA THR A 150 -15.10 -3.74 10.44
C THR A 150 -14.84 -3.55 8.95
N VAL A 151 -13.85 -4.24 8.37
CA VAL A 151 -13.63 -4.22 6.92
C VAL A 151 -14.84 -4.82 6.22
N THR A 152 -15.47 -4.07 5.32
CA THR A 152 -16.66 -4.50 4.56
C THR A 152 -16.38 -4.67 3.08
N ALA A 153 -15.33 -4.04 2.55
CA ALA A 153 -14.87 -4.24 1.19
C ALA A 153 -13.37 -3.99 1.03
N ILE A 154 -12.79 -4.60 -0.01
CA ILE A 154 -11.36 -4.51 -0.36
C ILE A 154 -11.18 -4.26 -1.86
N ASP A 155 -10.01 -3.76 -2.26
CA ASP A 155 -9.67 -3.54 -3.67
C ASP A 155 -9.47 -4.84 -4.46
N ASP A 156 -8.26 -5.42 -4.44
CA ASP A 156 -7.94 -6.66 -5.16
C ASP A 156 -7.45 -7.77 -4.19
N PRO A 157 -8.19 -8.89 -4.05
CA PRO A 157 -7.81 -10.00 -3.17
C PRO A 157 -6.49 -10.69 -3.57
N ALA A 158 -5.99 -10.49 -4.79
CA ALA A 158 -4.73 -11.09 -5.24
C ALA A 158 -3.51 -10.60 -4.43
N TYR A 159 -3.56 -9.39 -3.89
CA TYR A 159 -2.47 -8.80 -3.10
C TYR A 159 -2.60 -9.02 -1.60
N VAL A 160 -3.73 -9.51 -1.12
CA VAL A 160 -3.98 -9.73 0.31
C VAL A 160 -3.11 -10.87 0.80
N PHE A 161 -2.37 -10.64 1.89
CA PHE A 161 -1.64 -11.69 2.63
C PHE A 161 -2.45 -12.19 3.83
N ASN A 162 -3.17 -11.30 4.52
CA ASN A 162 -3.97 -11.60 5.71
C ASN A 162 -5.00 -12.71 5.47
N ALA A 163 -4.87 -13.82 6.20
CA ALA A 163 -5.69 -15.01 5.99
C ALA A 163 -7.18 -14.81 6.35
N ASP A 164 -7.48 -13.94 7.34
CA ASP A 164 -8.86 -13.63 7.71
C ASP A 164 -9.55 -12.86 6.59
N ILE A 165 -8.94 -11.79 6.10
CA ILE A 165 -9.45 -10.99 4.97
C ILE A 165 -9.61 -11.86 3.72
N GLN A 166 -8.65 -12.74 3.41
CA GLN A 166 -8.78 -13.69 2.30
C GLN A 166 -10.00 -14.59 2.45
N SER A 167 -10.20 -15.18 3.64
CA SER A 167 -11.32 -16.08 3.89
C SER A 167 -12.66 -15.34 3.77
N ARG A 168 -12.75 -14.15 4.35
CA ARG A 168 -13.96 -13.31 4.32
C ARG A 168 -14.28 -12.88 2.89
N ALA A 169 -13.28 -12.49 2.09
CA ALA A 169 -13.46 -12.15 0.68
C ALA A 169 -13.88 -13.36 -0.16
N ALA A 170 -13.23 -14.51 0.02
CA ALA A 170 -13.54 -15.74 -0.71
C ALA A 170 -14.95 -16.28 -0.40
N SER A 171 -15.44 -16.05 0.82
CA SER A 171 -16.80 -16.43 1.23
C SER A 171 -17.89 -15.43 0.78
N GLY A 172 -17.50 -14.25 0.30
CA GLY A 172 -18.41 -13.16 -0.04
C GLY A 172 -18.94 -12.39 1.17
N GLU A 173 -18.35 -12.56 2.36
CA GLU A 173 -18.68 -11.78 3.55
C GLU A 173 -18.26 -10.32 3.41
N ILE A 174 -17.11 -10.07 2.79
CA ILE A 174 -16.66 -8.73 2.38
C ILE A 174 -16.65 -8.62 0.86
N ALA A 175 -17.03 -7.46 0.35
CA ALA A 175 -17.09 -7.22 -1.09
C ALA A 175 -15.69 -6.99 -1.68
N VAL A 176 -15.56 -7.30 -2.97
CA VAL A 176 -14.39 -6.94 -3.77
C VAL A 176 -14.82 -5.81 -4.71
N VAL A 177 -14.21 -4.63 -4.57
CA VAL A 177 -14.60 -3.41 -5.27
C VAL A 177 -13.54 -2.91 -6.25
N GLY A 178 -12.39 -3.58 -6.34
CA GLY A 178 -11.41 -3.32 -7.38
C GLY A 178 -11.88 -3.78 -8.76
N SER A 179 -11.72 -2.92 -9.76
CA SER A 179 -12.08 -3.17 -11.16
C SER A 179 -10.94 -2.72 -12.07
N GLY A 180 -9.83 -3.47 -12.04
CA GLY A 180 -8.62 -3.16 -12.80
C GLY A 180 -7.94 -1.90 -12.28
N ALA A 181 -7.88 -0.83 -13.09
CA ALA A 181 -7.29 0.44 -12.68
C ALA A 181 -8.29 1.40 -12.00
N THR A 182 -9.50 0.92 -11.67
CA THR A 182 -10.60 1.74 -11.14
C THR A 182 -11.39 0.99 -10.07
N ALA A 183 -12.28 1.68 -9.35
CA ALA A 183 -13.15 1.07 -8.34
C ALA A 183 -14.61 0.96 -8.83
N ASP A 184 -15.32 -0.06 -8.36
CA ASP A 184 -16.75 -0.25 -8.53
C ASP A 184 -17.54 0.69 -7.60
N ILE A 185 -17.87 1.87 -8.13
CA ILE A 185 -18.59 2.93 -7.40
C ILE A 185 -20.03 2.51 -7.07
N GLU A 186 -20.69 1.73 -7.93
CA GLU A 186 -22.07 1.30 -7.68
C GLU A 186 -22.16 0.39 -6.46
N THR A 187 -21.25 -0.58 -6.37
CA THR A 187 -21.15 -1.46 -5.20
C THR A 187 -20.79 -0.65 -3.95
N LEU A 188 -19.86 0.31 -4.02
CA LEU A 188 -19.53 1.16 -2.88
C LEU A 188 -20.71 1.99 -2.38
N VAL A 189 -21.48 2.59 -3.28
CA VAL A 189 -22.71 3.34 -2.92
C VAL A 189 -23.74 2.41 -2.30
N ALA A 190 -23.92 1.20 -2.84
CA ALA A 190 -24.85 0.22 -2.30
C ALA A 190 -24.43 -0.29 -0.90
N LEU A 191 -23.13 -0.40 -0.62
CA LEU A 191 -22.60 -0.76 0.69
C LEU A 191 -22.80 0.34 1.74
N ASN A 192 -22.88 1.61 1.31
CA ASN A 192 -23.00 2.77 2.19
C ASN A 192 -22.02 2.75 3.38
N PRO A 193 -20.70 2.67 3.13
CA PRO A 193 -19.70 2.58 4.20
C PRO A 193 -19.56 3.89 4.96
N ASP A 194 -19.12 3.82 6.22
CA ASP A 194 -18.77 5.01 7.01
C ASP A 194 -17.47 5.66 6.53
N VAL A 195 -16.55 4.86 5.97
CA VAL A 195 -15.30 5.34 5.39
C VAL A 195 -14.83 4.48 4.22
N VAL A 196 -14.34 5.13 3.17
CA VAL A 196 -13.56 4.51 2.09
C VAL A 196 -12.15 5.06 2.17
N MET A 197 -11.21 4.28 2.70
CA MET A 197 -9.81 4.70 2.73
C MET A 197 -9.09 4.23 1.47
N THR A 198 -8.44 5.15 0.77
CA THR A 198 -7.70 4.90 -0.47
C THR A 198 -6.43 5.74 -0.55
N ASN A 199 -5.49 5.34 -1.37
CA ASN A 199 -4.37 6.17 -1.78
C ASN A 199 -4.70 6.92 -3.08
N ALA A 200 -3.86 7.90 -3.42
CA ALA A 200 -3.95 8.68 -4.64
C ALA A 200 -2.55 8.93 -5.20
N TYR A 201 -2.44 9.19 -6.51
CA TYR A 201 -1.17 9.45 -7.20
C TYR A 201 -1.19 10.77 -8.00
N GLY A 202 -2.30 11.51 -7.99
CA GLY A 202 -2.48 12.70 -8.82
C GLY A 202 -2.68 12.35 -10.30
N SER A 203 -3.15 11.14 -10.57
CA SER A 203 -3.27 10.59 -11.92
C SER A 203 -4.73 10.52 -12.39
N VAL A 204 -4.94 10.38 -13.70
CA VAL A 204 -6.28 10.14 -14.27
C VAL A 204 -6.88 8.78 -13.88
N TYR A 205 -6.07 7.89 -13.30
CA TYR A 205 -6.48 6.57 -12.82
C TYR A 205 -6.90 6.60 -11.35
N ASP A 206 -6.72 7.73 -10.66
CA ASP A 206 -7.16 7.85 -9.28
C ASP A 206 -8.69 7.73 -9.21
N SER A 207 -9.17 6.84 -8.35
CA SER A 207 -10.60 6.53 -8.22
C SER A 207 -11.32 7.48 -7.25
N HIS A 208 -10.60 8.09 -6.31
CA HIS A 208 -11.14 8.96 -5.28
C HIS A 208 -12.02 10.12 -5.79
N PRO A 209 -11.74 10.81 -6.93
CA PRO A 209 -12.58 11.92 -7.37
C PRO A 209 -14.01 11.47 -7.69
N LYS A 210 -14.16 10.32 -8.37
CA LYS A 210 -15.47 9.76 -8.70
C LYS A 210 -16.22 9.26 -7.46
N MET A 211 -15.49 8.71 -6.48
CA MET A 211 -16.08 8.32 -5.20
C MET A 211 -16.64 9.54 -4.45
N ILE A 212 -15.89 10.66 -4.43
CA ILE A 212 -16.33 11.92 -3.83
C ILE A 212 -17.55 12.50 -4.57
N GLU A 213 -17.55 12.49 -5.91
CA GLU A 213 -18.70 12.92 -6.73
C GLU A 213 -19.96 12.07 -6.44
N ALA A 214 -19.79 10.81 -6.06
CA ALA A 214 -20.86 9.92 -5.64
C ALA A 214 -21.27 10.09 -4.15
N ASN A 215 -20.74 11.10 -3.46
CA ASN A 215 -20.95 11.38 -2.03
C ASN A 215 -20.49 10.26 -1.09
N LEU A 216 -19.45 9.49 -1.47
CA LEU A 216 -18.83 8.54 -0.55
C LEU A 216 -17.86 9.26 0.43
N PRO A 217 -17.74 8.77 1.68
CA PRO A 217 -16.83 9.33 2.68
C PRO A 217 -15.38 8.87 2.44
N VAL A 218 -14.71 9.51 1.47
CA VAL A 218 -13.38 9.09 1.00
C VAL A 218 -12.26 9.73 1.81
N VAL A 219 -11.41 8.90 2.39
CA VAL A 219 -10.20 9.31 3.10
C VAL A 219 -8.96 8.93 2.31
N ILE A 220 -8.08 9.90 2.07
CA ILE A 220 -6.80 9.67 1.42
C ILE A 220 -5.77 9.28 2.47
N ASN A 221 -5.13 8.13 2.30
CA ASN A 221 -3.97 7.73 3.05
C ASN A 221 -2.72 7.84 2.15
N ALA A 222 -1.72 8.56 2.65
CA ALA A 222 -0.50 8.89 1.92
C ALA A 222 0.75 8.44 2.71
N ASP A 223 0.63 7.37 3.49
CA ASP A 223 1.72 6.76 4.26
C ASP A 223 2.96 6.45 3.39
N TYR A 224 2.75 6.10 2.12
CA TYR A 224 3.81 5.75 1.18
C TYR A 224 4.73 6.94 0.82
N LEU A 225 4.32 8.18 1.15
CA LEU A 225 5.15 9.38 1.02
C LEU A 225 6.04 9.63 2.24
N GLU A 226 5.85 8.91 3.34
CA GLU A 226 6.73 9.01 4.50
C GLU A 226 8.10 8.40 4.19
N GLU A 227 9.14 9.22 4.30
CA GLU A 227 10.53 8.78 4.13
C GLU A 227 11.02 8.00 5.35
N SER A 228 10.52 8.35 6.54
CA SER A 228 10.91 7.73 7.82
C SER A 228 10.14 6.44 8.05
N PRO A 229 10.81 5.31 8.40
CA PRO A 229 10.10 4.08 8.72
C PRO A 229 9.13 4.22 9.89
N LEU A 230 9.52 4.94 10.94
CA LEU A 230 8.64 5.25 12.07
C LEU A 230 7.56 6.27 11.69
N GLY A 231 7.85 7.21 10.79
CA GLY A 231 6.85 8.15 10.29
C GLY A 231 5.73 7.43 9.54
N ARG A 232 6.08 6.45 8.71
CA ARG A 232 5.12 5.59 8.04
C ARG A 232 4.27 4.76 9.02
N ALA A 233 4.89 4.13 10.02
CA ALA A 233 4.16 3.34 11.00
C ALA A 233 3.24 4.19 11.91
N GLU A 234 3.53 5.47 12.09
CA GLU A 234 2.69 6.37 12.90
C GLU A 234 1.34 6.67 12.25
N TRP A 235 1.16 6.40 10.96
CA TRP A 235 -0.15 6.44 10.30
C TRP A 235 -1.16 5.44 10.90
N GLY A 236 -0.72 4.51 11.74
CA GLY A 236 -1.62 3.74 12.60
C GLY A 236 -2.46 4.60 13.54
N LYS A 237 -1.91 5.71 14.06
CA LYS A 237 -2.67 6.69 14.86
C LYS A 237 -3.71 7.41 14.00
N PHE A 238 -3.38 7.74 12.75
CA PHE A 238 -4.32 8.34 11.79
C PHE A 238 -5.53 7.42 11.54
N ILE A 239 -5.30 6.12 11.27
CA ILE A 239 -6.39 5.15 11.08
C ILE A 239 -7.20 4.97 12.36
N ALA A 240 -6.54 4.91 13.53
CA ALA A 240 -7.22 4.73 14.81
C ALA A 240 -8.11 5.90 15.22
N ALA A 241 -7.83 7.12 14.73
CA ALA A 241 -8.67 8.28 14.99
C ALA A 241 -10.10 8.12 14.46
N PHE A 242 -10.32 7.35 13.40
CA PHE A 242 -11.66 7.04 12.89
C PHE A 242 -12.47 6.13 13.83
N TYR A 243 -11.83 5.51 14.82
CA TYR A 243 -12.46 4.61 15.79
C TYR A 243 -12.45 5.15 17.22
N ASP A 244 -11.96 6.38 17.46
CA ASP A 244 -11.69 6.91 18.80
C ASP A 244 -10.74 6.01 19.62
N GLN A 245 -9.74 5.41 18.97
CA GLN A 245 -8.77 4.48 19.58
C GLN A 245 -7.31 4.92 19.39
N GLU A 246 -7.07 6.22 19.29
CA GLU A 246 -5.73 6.79 19.12
C GLU A 246 -4.78 6.41 20.27
N ASP A 247 -5.29 6.32 21.49
CA ASP A 247 -4.57 5.91 22.69
C ASP A 247 -4.09 4.44 22.59
N VAL A 248 -4.95 3.54 22.12
CA VAL A 248 -4.62 2.14 21.86
C VAL A 248 -3.53 2.03 20.79
N ALA A 249 -3.69 2.76 19.68
CA ALA A 249 -2.69 2.78 18.62
C ALA A 249 -1.37 3.42 19.08
N ALA A 250 -1.40 4.43 19.95
CA ALA A 250 -0.20 5.04 20.52
C ALA A 250 0.58 4.04 21.40
N VAL A 251 -0.11 3.19 22.16
CA VAL A 251 0.54 2.13 22.96
C VAL A 251 1.21 1.09 22.05
N GLU A 252 0.57 0.65 20.97
CA GLU A 252 1.20 -0.28 20.02
C GLU A 252 2.36 0.38 19.26
N PHE A 253 2.19 1.62 18.83
CA PHE A 253 3.24 2.38 18.16
C PHE A 253 4.48 2.58 19.03
N GLU A 254 4.33 2.87 20.33
CA GLU A 254 5.47 3.03 21.24
C GLU A 254 6.29 1.72 21.37
N LYS A 255 5.64 0.55 21.31
CA LYS A 255 6.37 -0.73 21.28
C LYS A 255 7.20 -0.85 20.00
N VAL A 256 6.65 -0.44 18.85
CA VAL A 256 7.36 -0.41 17.56
C VAL A 256 8.54 0.54 17.63
N VAL A 257 8.34 1.76 18.14
CA VAL A 257 9.41 2.77 18.33
C VAL A 257 10.53 2.21 19.21
N SER A 258 10.19 1.62 20.35
CA SER A 258 11.16 1.04 21.28
C SER A 258 11.99 -0.08 20.63
N ALA A 259 11.32 -1.03 19.97
CA ALA A 259 11.98 -2.15 19.30
C ALA A 259 12.84 -1.71 18.10
N TYR A 260 12.35 -0.74 17.31
CA TYR A 260 13.10 -0.16 16.19
C TYR A 260 14.37 0.52 16.68
N ASN A 261 14.26 1.41 17.67
CA ASN A 261 15.41 2.16 18.20
C ASN A 261 16.43 1.26 18.89
N GLN A 262 15.98 0.22 19.60
CA GLN A 262 16.88 -0.78 20.17
C GLN A 262 17.71 -1.47 19.08
N THR A 263 17.06 -1.89 17.99
CA THR A 263 17.71 -2.58 16.87
C THR A 263 18.66 -1.65 16.12
N LYS A 264 18.23 -0.40 15.86
CA LYS A 264 19.05 0.64 15.25
C LYS A 264 20.32 0.90 16.06
N GLN A 265 20.20 1.04 17.39
CA GLN A 265 21.35 1.28 18.26
C GLN A 265 22.37 0.14 18.22
N LEU A 266 21.92 -1.12 18.09
CA LEU A 266 22.83 -2.25 17.91
C LEU A 266 23.63 -2.11 16.61
N ALA A 267 22.97 -1.77 15.50
CA ALA A 267 23.61 -1.62 14.20
C ALA A 267 24.53 -0.38 14.11
N GLU A 268 24.20 0.70 14.84
CA GLU A 268 25.04 1.90 14.92
C GLU A 268 26.43 1.64 15.52
N SER A 269 26.58 0.57 16.31
CA SER A 269 27.87 0.19 16.91
C SER A 269 28.89 -0.41 15.93
N MET A 270 28.50 -0.63 14.66
CA MET A 270 29.37 -1.21 13.64
C MET A 270 30.28 -0.15 12.99
N ASP A 271 31.58 -0.26 13.24
CA ASP A 271 32.62 0.58 12.62
C ASP A 271 32.87 0.21 11.15
N GLU A 272 32.90 -1.09 10.83
CA GLU A 272 33.03 -1.61 9.48
C GLU A 272 31.65 -1.91 8.90
N ARG A 273 31.19 -1.04 7.98
CA ARG A 273 29.86 -1.16 7.38
C ARG A 273 29.88 -1.91 6.06
N VAL A 274 29.01 -2.92 5.95
CA VAL A 274 28.82 -3.67 4.69
C VAL A 274 28.21 -2.77 3.62
N THR A 275 28.51 -3.04 2.37
CA THR A 275 27.93 -2.35 1.21
C THR A 275 26.75 -3.12 0.62
N VAL A 276 25.70 -2.41 0.22
CA VAL A 276 24.46 -3.04 -0.27
C VAL A 276 23.93 -2.38 -1.55
N ILE A 277 23.47 -3.22 -2.47
CA ILE A 277 22.63 -2.84 -3.62
C ILE A 277 21.24 -3.46 -3.48
N VAL A 278 20.27 -2.91 -4.20
CA VAL A 278 18.87 -3.36 -4.13
C VAL A 278 18.22 -3.47 -5.50
N ASN A 279 17.12 -4.22 -5.58
CA ASN A 279 16.27 -4.37 -6.77
C ASN A 279 16.99 -5.06 -7.94
N THR A 280 16.30 -5.25 -9.06
CA THR A 280 16.85 -5.78 -10.32
C THR A 280 16.45 -4.86 -11.47
N ASP A 281 17.15 -4.97 -12.59
CA ASP A 281 16.70 -4.36 -13.86
C ASP A 281 15.33 -4.92 -14.26
N TYR A 282 14.45 -4.02 -14.69
CA TYR A 282 13.17 -4.34 -15.30
C TYR A 282 13.06 -3.62 -16.65
N GLN A 283 13.03 -4.40 -17.74
CA GLN A 283 12.90 -3.90 -19.10
C GLN A 283 13.97 -2.85 -19.49
N GLY A 284 15.21 -3.02 -19.03
CA GLY A 284 16.33 -2.14 -19.34
C GLY A 284 16.42 -0.90 -18.44
N THR A 285 15.57 -0.81 -17.41
CA THR A 285 15.67 0.22 -16.37
C THR A 285 15.76 -0.44 -15.00
N TRP A 286 16.78 -0.08 -14.24
CA TRP A 286 16.96 -0.45 -12.84
C TRP A 286 16.53 0.72 -11.95
N TYR A 287 15.34 0.59 -11.35
CA TYR A 287 14.83 1.58 -10.41
C TYR A 287 15.48 1.38 -9.05
N VAL A 288 16.36 2.29 -8.67
CA VAL A 288 17.03 2.26 -7.36
C VAL A 288 16.43 3.32 -6.43
N PRO A 289 16.25 3.03 -5.13
CA PRO A 289 15.85 4.02 -4.15
C PRO A 289 16.87 5.15 -4.07
N GLY A 290 16.41 6.40 -3.99
CA GLY A 290 17.27 7.54 -3.68
C GLY A 290 17.44 7.73 -2.16
N ALA A 291 18.25 8.72 -1.77
CA ALA A 291 18.65 9.00 -0.39
C ALA A 291 17.48 9.32 0.55
N GLN A 292 16.40 9.89 0.01
CA GLN A 292 15.20 10.30 0.75
C GLN A 292 14.13 9.21 0.78
N SER A 293 14.45 7.98 0.37
CA SER A 293 13.47 6.90 0.29
C SER A 293 13.40 6.08 1.57
N TYR A 294 12.21 5.52 1.84
CA TYR A 294 11.98 4.56 2.92
C TYR A 294 13.00 3.40 2.93
N PRO A 295 13.32 2.71 1.80
CA PRO A 295 14.35 1.67 1.81
C PRO A 295 15.75 2.19 2.13
N ALA A 296 16.12 3.39 1.66
CA ALA A 296 17.44 3.96 1.97
C ALA A 296 17.59 4.27 3.46
N HIS A 297 16.54 4.80 4.10
CA HIS A 297 16.51 5.02 5.54
C HIS A 297 16.62 3.71 6.34
N LEU A 298 15.89 2.66 5.94
CA LEU A 298 16.01 1.34 6.56
C LEU A 298 17.42 0.77 6.44
N MET A 299 18.06 0.82 5.27
CA MET A 299 19.42 0.32 5.08
C MET A 299 20.44 1.10 5.91
N LYS A 300 20.28 2.43 5.99
CA LYS A 300 21.12 3.30 6.81
C LYS A 300 20.98 2.95 8.30
N ASP A 301 19.76 2.78 8.78
CA ASP A 301 19.46 2.43 10.17
C ASP A 301 19.88 0.99 10.50
N ALA A 302 19.92 0.11 9.50
CA ALA A 302 20.47 -1.25 9.62
C ALA A 302 22.02 -1.27 9.63
N GLY A 303 22.67 -0.10 9.61
CA GLY A 303 24.12 0.02 9.65
C GLY A 303 24.82 -0.31 8.33
N ALA A 304 24.11 -0.37 7.20
CA ALA A 304 24.70 -0.64 5.90
C ALA A 304 25.08 0.65 5.14
N ASN A 305 26.07 0.53 4.26
CA ASN A 305 26.43 1.53 3.27
C ASN A 305 25.72 1.23 1.95
N TYR A 306 24.54 1.84 1.76
CA TYR A 306 23.82 1.73 0.49
C TYR A 306 24.56 2.47 -0.62
N VAL A 307 24.83 1.78 -1.74
CA VAL A 307 25.70 2.25 -2.82
C VAL A 307 25.22 3.56 -3.48
N PHE A 308 23.92 3.85 -3.44
CA PHE A 308 23.33 5.07 -4.01
C PHE A 308 22.78 6.03 -2.96
N ALA A 309 23.28 5.95 -1.71
CA ALA A 309 22.83 6.82 -0.61
C ALA A 309 23.16 8.31 -0.81
N ASP A 310 23.98 8.66 -1.81
CA ASP A 310 24.33 10.03 -2.19
C ASP A 310 23.43 10.63 -3.28
N GLN A 311 22.51 9.84 -3.84
CA GLN A 311 21.65 10.27 -4.93
C GLN A 311 20.33 10.81 -4.39
N GLU A 312 20.03 12.08 -4.65
CA GLU A 312 18.82 12.76 -4.18
C GLU A 312 17.53 12.17 -4.77
N GLY A 313 16.40 12.40 -4.07
CA GLY A 313 15.07 11.96 -4.49
C GLY A 313 14.64 10.61 -3.90
N SER A 314 13.45 10.17 -4.29
CA SER A 314 12.83 8.92 -3.79
C SER A 314 13.17 7.70 -4.66
N THR A 315 13.22 7.84 -5.98
CA THR A 315 13.53 6.77 -6.92
C THR A 315 14.29 7.29 -8.14
N LEU A 316 15.21 6.48 -8.66
CA LEU A 316 16.12 6.83 -9.74
C LEU A 316 16.08 5.75 -10.82
N PRO A 317 15.70 6.09 -12.06
CA PRO A 317 15.80 5.18 -13.19
C PRO A 317 17.25 5.16 -13.70
N LEU A 318 17.97 4.05 -13.48
CA LEU A 318 19.34 3.87 -13.94
C LEU A 318 19.44 2.75 -14.98
N SER A 319 20.48 2.78 -15.82
CA SER A 319 20.79 1.62 -16.66
C SER A 319 21.53 0.55 -15.86
N PHE A 320 21.47 -0.70 -16.33
CA PHE A 320 22.27 -1.79 -15.77
C PHE A 320 23.75 -1.41 -15.64
N GLU A 321 24.35 -0.78 -16.65
CA GLU A 321 25.78 -0.45 -16.69
C GLU A 321 26.16 0.53 -15.58
N VAL A 322 25.29 1.51 -15.28
CA VAL A 322 25.51 2.46 -14.16
C VAL A 322 25.44 1.73 -12.82
N VAL A 323 24.47 0.83 -12.65
CA VAL A 323 24.34 0.06 -11.41
C VAL A 323 25.51 -0.92 -11.25
N PHE A 324 25.91 -1.57 -12.33
CA PHE A 324 27.03 -2.50 -12.36
C PHE A 324 28.35 -1.80 -12.02
N ASP A 325 28.65 -0.65 -12.63
CA ASP A 325 29.90 0.08 -12.40
C ASP A 325 30.09 0.47 -10.92
N LYS A 326 29.02 0.97 -10.28
CA LYS A 326 29.05 1.37 -8.87
C LYS A 326 28.87 0.20 -7.89
N GLY A 327 28.08 -0.80 -8.25
CA GLY A 327 27.52 -1.78 -7.33
C GLY A 327 28.06 -3.21 -7.45
N LYS A 328 28.84 -3.53 -8.49
CA LYS A 328 29.32 -4.92 -8.72
C LYS A 328 30.11 -5.52 -7.56
N ASP A 329 30.80 -4.68 -6.78
CA ASP A 329 31.64 -5.11 -5.66
C ASP A 329 30.91 -5.03 -4.29
N ALA A 330 29.60 -4.75 -4.29
CA ALA A 330 28.80 -4.69 -3.07
C ALA A 330 28.76 -6.03 -2.34
N ASP A 331 28.79 -5.98 -1.00
CA ASP A 331 28.79 -7.17 -0.14
C ASP A 331 27.46 -7.91 -0.18
N TYR A 332 26.35 -7.18 -0.27
CA TYR A 332 24.98 -7.71 -0.25
C TYR A 332 24.13 -7.18 -1.41
N TRP A 333 23.19 -8.01 -1.84
CA TRP A 333 22.16 -7.64 -2.81
C TRP A 333 20.79 -8.08 -2.29
N ILE A 334 19.89 -7.13 -2.04
CA ILE A 334 18.57 -7.41 -1.45
C ILE A 334 17.41 -6.98 -2.36
N ASN A 335 16.20 -7.45 -2.06
CA ASN A 335 14.96 -7.09 -2.77
C ASN A 335 15.01 -7.40 -4.28
N VAL A 336 15.51 -8.57 -4.65
CA VAL A 336 15.72 -8.96 -6.06
C VAL A 336 14.44 -9.24 -6.86
N GLY A 337 13.26 -8.98 -6.30
CA GLY A 337 11.98 -9.00 -7.00
C GLY A 337 11.36 -10.40 -7.09
N PHE A 338 10.95 -10.82 -8.28
CA PHE A 338 10.21 -12.07 -8.49
C PHE A 338 11.03 -13.38 -8.54
N PRO A 339 12.35 -13.41 -8.83
CA PRO A 339 13.13 -14.65 -8.81
C PRO A 339 12.98 -15.43 -7.50
N ALA A 340 12.75 -16.73 -7.65
CA ALA A 340 12.59 -17.66 -6.52
C ALA A 340 13.94 -18.22 -6.04
N ASP A 341 14.95 -18.21 -6.90
CA ASP A 341 16.28 -18.77 -6.67
C ASP A 341 17.34 -18.04 -7.52
N LYS A 342 18.62 -18.33 -7.28
CA LYS A 342 19.72 -17.71 -8.03
C LYS A 342 19.71 -18.09 -9.52
N ALA A 343 19.18 -19.27 -9.87
CA ALA A 343 19.11 -19.73 -11.25
C ALA A 343 18.09 -18.90 -12.06
N SER A 344 16.92 -18.64 -11.50
CA SER A 344 15.90 -17.76 -12.08
C SER A 344 16.35 -16.30 -12.11
N LEU A 345 17.12 -15.84 -11.12
CA LEU A 345 17.75 -14.52 -11.17
C LEU A 345 18.72 -14.41 -12.36
N LEU A 346 19.61 -15.39 -12.56
CA LEU A 346 20.48 -15.42 -13.76
C LEU A 346 19.71 -15.57 -15.07
N GLY A 347 18.52 -16.17 -15.03
CA GLY A 347 17.61 -16.26 -16.16
C GLY A 347 17.09 -14.89 -16.63
N LEU A 348 17.04 -13.89 -15.73
CA LEU A 348 16.71 -12.50 -16.09
C LEU A 348 17.86 -11.84 -16.86
N ASP A 349 19.08 -11.95 -16.34
CA ASP A 349 20.29 -11.48 -17.02
C ASP A 349 21.52 -12.26 -16.55
N SER A 350 22.21 -12.90 -17.50
CA SER A 350 23.44 -13.66 -17.24
C SER A 350 24.57 -12.82 -16.61
N ARG A 351 24.58 -11.50 -16.82
CA ARG A 351 25.57 -10.58 -16.27
C ARG A 351 25.45 -10.46 -14.74
N TYR A 352 24.31 -10.84 -14.15
CA TYR A 352 24.16 -10.87 -12.69
C TYR A 352 25.14 -11.82 -12.00
N ALA A 353 25.68 -12.81 -12.71
CA ALA A 353 26.73 -13.68 -12.19
C ALA A 353 28.01 -12.93 -11.80
N GLU A 354 28.20 -11.70 -12.29
CA GLU A 354 29.41 -10.92 -12.07
C GLU A 354 29.44 -10.14 -10.75
N PHE A 355 28.29 -9.96 -10.09
CA PHE A 355 28.21 -9.27 -8.80
C PHE A 355 28.87 -10.08 -7.68
N LYS A 356 29.63 -9.41 -6.81
CA LYS A 356 30.26 -10.01 -5.62
C LYS A 356 29.23 -10.71 -4.74
N ALA A 357 28.13 -10.04 -4.39
CA ALA A 357 27.03 -10.62 -3.61
C ALA A 357 26.47 -11.92 -4.21
N PHE A 358 26.40 -12.02 -5.54
CA PHE A 358 25.99 -13.26 -6.22
C PHE A 358 27.05 -14.36 -6.06
N LYS A 359 28.34 -14.01 -6.20
CA LYS A 359 29.47 -14.95 -6.08
C LYS A 359 29.68 -15.45 -4.64
N THR A 360 29.27 -14.67 -3.63
CA THR A 360 29.47 -14.97 -2.20
C THR A 360 28.19 -15.41 -1.48
N ASP A 361 27.13 -15.74 -2.22
CA ASP A 361 25.84 -16.19 -1.65
C ASP A 361 25.23 -15.20 -0.64
N HIS A 362 25.30 -13.90 -0.95
CA HIS A 362 24.70 -12.81 -0.16
C HIS A 362 23.60 -12.09 -0.93
N VAL A 363 22.75 -12.88 -1.62
CA VAL A 363 21.57 -12.39 -2.32
C VAL A 363 20.34 -12.72 -1.50
N TYR A 364 19.56 -11.71 -1.12
CA TYR A 364 18.37 -11.88 -0.28
C TYR A 364 17.13 -11.28 -0.95
N ASN A 365 15.97 -11.76 -0.52
CA ASN A 365 14.70 -11.22 -0.97
C ASN A 365 13.71 -11.12 0.18
N ASN A 366 12.76 -10.19 0.07
CA ASN A 366 11.74 -9.88 1.09
C ASN A 366 10.44 -10.68 0.92
N ASN A 367 10.54 -11.87 0.32
CA ASN A 367 9.41 -12.72 -0.06
C ASN A 367 9.33 -14.02 0.75
N ALA A 368 9.94 -14.07 1.94
CA ALA A 368 9.84 -15.24 2.83
C ALA A 368 8.39 -15.53 3.24
N ARG A 369 7.57 -14.47 3.24
CA ARG A 369 6.15 -14.50 3.59
C ARG A 369 5.32 -13.97 2.44
N SER A 370 5.27 -14.76 1.38
CA SER A 370 4.38 -14.54 0.24
C SER A 370 3.46 -15.76 0.08
N ASN A 371 2.23 -15.51 -0.35
CA ASN A 371 1.28 -16.59 -0.64
C ASN A 371 1.22 -16.90 -2.14
N ALA A 372 0.50 -17.97 -2.50
CA ALA A 372 0.40 -18.44 -3.87
C ALA A 372 -0.33 -17.48 -4.83
N ASN A 373 -1.08 -16.51 -4.30
CA ASN A 373 -1.86 -15.55 -5.09
C ASN A 373 -1.08 -14.27 -5.42
N GLY A 374 0.11 -14.08 -4.83
CA GLY A 374 0.94 -12.89 -5.00
C GLY A 374 0.93 -11.93 -3.81
N GLY A 375 0.12 -12.19 -2.79
CA GLY A 375 0.10 -11.40 -1.57
C GLY A 375 1.41 -11.50 -0.80
N SER A 376 1.89 -10.37 -0.29
CA SER A 376 3.20 -10.23 0.37
C SER A 376 3.04 -9.58 1.74
N ASP A 377 3.40 -10.31 2.79
CA ASP A 377 3.33 -9.79 4.15
C ASP A 377 4.31 -8.64 4.39
N TYR A 378 5.44 -8.61 3.67
CA TYR A 378 6.37 -7.49 3.74
C TYR A 378 5.71 -6.18 3.30
N PHE A 379 4.91 -6.21 2.24
CA PHE A 379 4.20 -5.03 1.76
C PHE A 379 2.91 -4.76 2.54
N GLU A 380 2.32 -5.77 3.17
CA GLU A 380 1.10 -5.64 3.98
C GLU A 380 1.40 -5.23 5.42
N SER A 381 1.99 -6.11 6.26
CA SER A 381 2.26 -5.80 7.68
C SER A 381 3.57 -5.06 7.92
N GLY A 382 4.53 -5.13 7.01
CA GLY A 382 5.84 -4.48 7.17
C GLY A 382 5.77 -2.95 7.32
N VAL A 383 4.71 -2.31 6.81
CA VAL A 383 4.48 -0.86 6.96
C VAL A 383 4.18 -0.46 8.41
N ALA A 384 3.53 -1.35 9.17
CA ALA A 384 3.26 -1.16 10.59
C ALA A 384 4.38 -1.74 11.47
N ARG A 385 5.22 -2.63 10.92
CA ARG A 385 6.31 -3.32 11.64
C ARG A 385 7.70 -3.01 11.07
N PRO A 386 8.08 -1.72 10.94
CA PRO A 386 9.44 -1.36 10.52
C PRO A 386 10.49 -1.86 11.50
N ASP A 387 10.14 -2.10 12.77
CA ASP A 387 11.01 -2.72 13.78
C ASP A 387 11.45 -4.13 13.38
N VAL A 388 10.54 -4.93 12.81
CA VAL A 388 10.83 -6.28 12.33
C VAL A 388 11.60 -6.24 11.02
N VAL A 389 11.21 -5.36 10.09
CA VAL A 389 11.95 -5.16 8.83
C VAL A 389 13.40 -4.76 9.10
N LEU A 390 13.62 -3.81 10.01
CA LEU A 390 14.96 -3.39 10.41
C LEU A 390 15.74 -4.55 11.03
N LYS A 391 15.11 -5.35 11.90
CA LYS A 391 15.75 -6.49 12.56
C LYS A 391 16.18 -7.57 11.58
N ASP A 392 15.38 -7.84 10.56
CA ASP A 392 15.76 -8.71 9.44
C ASP A 392 16.99 -8.16 8.70
N LEU A 393 17.00 -6.87 8.34
CA LEU A 393 18.13 -6.27 7.66
C LEU A 393 19.41 -6.34 8.50
N VAL A 394 19.34 -6.04 9.80
CA VAL A 394 20.48 -6.16 10.72
C VAL A 394 20.95 -7.61 10.81
N LYS A 395 20.04 -8.60 10.85
CA LYS A 395 20.40 -10.02 10.85
C LYS A 395 21.07 -10.44 9.53
N VAL A 396 20.59 -9.94 8.39
CA VAL A 396 21.18 -10.19 7.07
C VAL A 396 22.61 -9.66 7.00
N PHE A 397 22.83 -8.42 7.43
CA PHE A 397 24.12 -7.74 7.32
C PHE A 397 25.12 -8.14 8.41
N TYR A 398 24.64 -8.40 9.63
CA TYR A 398 25.44 -8.65 10.81
C TYR A 398 24.84 -9.79 11.65
N PRO A 399 24.92 -11.05 11.16
CA PRO A 399 24.23 -12.18 11.78
C PRO A 399 24.61 -12.45 13.24
N ASP A 400 25.83 -12.05 13.64
CA ASP A 400 26.37 -12.18 14.99
C ASP A 400 25.77 -11.18 16.01
N LEU A 401 25.17 -10.07 15.54
CA LEU A 401 24.47 -9.13 16.44
C LEU A 401 23.14 -9.70 16.95
N LEU A 402 22.55 -10.63 16.20
CA LEU A 402 21.24 -11.21 16.48
C LEU A 402 21.28 -12.74 16.32
N PRO A 403 22.13 -13.47 17.08
CA PRO A 403 22.43 -14.89 16.81
C PRO A 403 21.18 -15.77 16.87
N ASP A 404 20.27 -15.51 17.81
CA ASP A 404 19.05 -16.30 18.03
C ASP A 404 17.82 -15.79 17.26
N TYR A 405 17.97 -14.73 16.45
CA TYR A 405 16.88 -14.20 15.65
C TYR A 405 16.79 -14.91 14.29
N GLU A 406 15.60 -15.39 13.97
CA GLU A 406 15.25 -15.95 12.67
C GLU A 406 14.62 -14.86 11.80
N LEU A 407 14.98 -14.84 10.51
CA LEU A 407 14.43 -13.88 9.57
C LEU A 407 12.92 -14.05 9.42
N TYR A 408 12.19 -12.94 9.35
CA TYR A 408 10.73 -12.92 9.29
C TYR A 408 10.21 -12.65 7.87
N TYR A 409 10.56 -11.51 7.27
CA TYR A 409 10.21 -11.12 5.91
C TYR A 409 11.27 -11.51 4.88
N TYR A 410 12.53 -11.51 5.29
CA TYR A 410 13.66 -11.79 4.39
C TYR A 410 14.03 -13.27 4.34
N GLN A 411 14.55 -13.70 3.21
CA GLN A 411 15.19 -15.00 3.06
C GLN A 411 16.38 -14.92 2.11
N LEU A 412 17.36 -15.80 2.33
CA LEU A 412 18.45 -15.99 1.39
C LEU A 412 17.92 -16.59 0.08
N LEU A 413 18.30 -16.01 -1.04
CA LEU A 413 18.03 -16.54 -2.37
C LEU A 413 18.98 -17.71 -2.63
N LYS A 414 18.42 -18.93 -2.70
CA LYS A 414 19.19 -20.18 -2.77
C LYS A 414 19.76 -20.47 -4.15
#